data_AF-A0A7Y4Z9T1-F1
#
_entry.id   AF-A0A7Y4Z9T1-F1
#
_cell.length_a   1.000
_cell.length_b   1.000
_cell.length_c   1.000
_cell.angle_alpha   90.00
_cell.angle_beta   90.00
_cell.angle_gamma   90.00
#
_symmetry.space_group_name_H-M   'P 1'
#
loop_
_entity.id
_entity.type
_entity.pdbx_description
1 polymer ?
#
loop_
_entity_poly.entity_id
_entity_poly.type
_entity_poly.pdbx_seq_one_letter_code
_entity_poly.pdbx_strand_id
1 'polypeptide(L)'
;MSFKDLEIDASADWQGVTTLTLSGFGLDADKISDKLKTLAEGFPIPVIFNGENLERYAAFDVASERSHSGLDYVETEIGWVFVRCIGGLSGVPCDDRYFKVYLQGLPIYANSTWGISLDRYHIIHLDSARFYARLPDRDKLIDETEAVALINEVLDRLVRERMVALKNSMEPLAFVQTFATLQYWKCLDLLNDVDFLPKQTVEFIDSYPVCATELYGDFTGHPEKPVPRSEIETRQVEVVDIDDYLQTDGAARYMFAWMRNSLIYQSNLDDGHWIHSMVRNLNDEEVTVELVNETHSAGFHGSWVWVSVDFCDAYRIKVGSDVVEITDHAYYQGSDKSDTIVMPSCDRSSSVIEQVATFRSEYDDYQKATHDDDCEAFYSFVVANTTSDPAEAMGQLLPEFTGCPSLFGKAFVISLDGMGKVASVIVA
;
A
#
# COMPACT_ATOMS: atom_id res chain seq x y z
N MET A 1 36.62 37.99 -1.24
CA MET A 1 36.78 38.47 -2.63
C MET A 1 36.35 39.93 -2.64
N SER A 2 37.21 40.84 -3.10
CA SER A 2 36.79 42.24 -3.33
C SER A 2 36.03 42.26 -4.65
N PHE A 3 34.75 42.62 -4.63
CA PHE A 3 34.05 42.96 -5.86
C PHE A 3 34.76 44.17 -6.48
N LYS A 4 35.05 44.13 -7.78
CA LYS A 4 35.54 45.30 -8.50
C LYS A 4 34.36 46.26 -8.66
N ASP A 5 34.61 47.55 -8.47
CA ASP A 5 33.61 48.58 -8.75
C ASP A 5 33.19 48.47 -10.21
N LEU A 6 31.87 48.46 -10.43
CA LEU A 6 31.28 48.42 -11.76
C LEU A 6 31.29 49.85 -12.31
N GLU A 7 31.95 50.08 -13.46
CA GLU A 7 31.82 51.35 -14.17
C GLU A 7 30.42 51.44 -14.78
N ILE A 8 29.65 52.44 -14.36
CA ILE A 8 28.29 52.71 -14.87
C ILE A 8 28.35 53.92 -15.80
N ASP A 9 28.31 53.68 -17.10
CA ASP A 9 28.13 54.73 -18.11
C ASP A 9 26.63 55.00 -18.31
N ALA A 10 26.11 56.03 -17.66
CA ALA A 10 24.72 56.43 -17.82
C ALA A 10 24.47 57.06 -19.21
N SER A 11 23.55 56.49 -19.98
CA SER A 11 23.07 57.11 -21.23
C SER A 11 22.27 58.38 -20.93
N ALA A 12 22.59 59.48 -21.63
CA ALA A 12 21.90 60.77 -21.47
C ALA A 12 20.48 60.79 -22.08
N ASP A 13 20.18 59.86 -23.00
CA ASP A 13 18.92 59.79 -23.75
C ASP A 13 18.23 58.43 -23.50
N TRP A 14 17.49 58.31 -22.41
CA TRP A 14 16.74 57.09 -22.09
C TRP A 14 15.48 56.98 -22.96
N GLN A 15 15.45 56.01 -23.87
CA GLN A 15 14.32 55.74 -24.77
C GLN A 15 13.39 54.63 -24.25
N GLY A 16 13.30 54.46 -22.92
CA GLY A 16 12.49 53.40 -22.31
C GLY A 16 13.16 52.02 -22.28
N VAL A 17 14.44 51.92 -22.69
CA VAL A 17 15.23 50.69 -22.66
C VAL A 17 16.47 50.91 -21.80
N THR A 18 16.71 49.96 -20.89
CA THR A 18 17.93 49.92 -20.09
C THR A 18 18.84 48.84 -20.64
N THR A 19 20.02 49.24 -21.13
CA THR A 19 21.03 48.32 -21.65
C THR A 19 22.18 48.24 -20.66
N LEU A 20 22.53 47.02 -20.24
CA LEU A 20 23.68 46.75 -19.39
C LEU A 20 24.71 45.95 -20.19
N THR A 21 25.95 46.43 -20.28
CA THR A 21 27.06 45.73 -20.94
C THR A 21 28.10 45.36 -19.91
N LEU A 22 28.28 44.06 -19.67
CA LEU A 22 29.30 43.53 -18.77
C LEU A 22 30.52 43.10 -19.60
N SER A 23 31.68 43.69 -19.32
CA SER A 23 32.94 43.38 -20.00
C SER A 23 33.98 42.80 -19.03
N GLY A 24 34.99 42.08 -19.54
CA GLY A 24 36.09 41.55 -18.73
C GLY A 24 35.84 40.20 -18.03
N PHE A 25 34.77 39.49 -18.40
CA PHE A 25 34.47 38.15 -17.89
C PHE A 25 34.59 37.10 -19.00
N GLY A 26 35.31 36.02 -18.75
CA GLY A 26 35.32 34.83 -19.61
C GLY A 26 34.20 33.90 -19.16
N LEU A 27 33.01 34.04 -19.75
CA LEU A 27 31.86 33.20 -19.44
C LEU A 27 31.70 32.11 -20.51
N ASP A 28 31.40 30.91 -20.05
CA ASP A 28 31.07 29.74 -20.88
C ASP A 28 29.62 29.85 -21.34
N ALA A 29 29.40 29.96 -22.65
CA ALA A 29 28.08 30.22 -23.25
C ALA A 29 27.07 29.11 -22.92
N ASP A 30 27.53 27.86 -22.83
CA ASP A 30 26.65 26.72 -22.54
C ASP A 30 26.18 26.77 -21.08
N LYS A 31 27.08 27.09 -20.14
CA LYS A 31 26.72 27.26 -18.72
C LYS A 31 25.77 28.43 -18.50
N ILE A 32 25.92 29.53 -19.27
CA ILE A 32 24.98 30.65 -19.22
C ILE A 32 23.61 30.20 -19.70
N SER A 33 23.55 29.51 -20.85
CA SER A 33 22.31 29.00 -21.43
C SER A 33 21.55 28.11 -20.42
N ASP A 34 22.23 27.13 -19.84
CA ASP A 34 21.61 26.20 -18.88
C ASP A 34 21.11 26.92 -17.62
N LYS A 35 21.89 27.87 -17.10
CA LYS A 35 21.48 28.63 -15.92
C LYS A 35 20.30 29.57 -16.22
N LEU A 36 20.31 30.23 -17.38
CA LEU A 36 19.22 31.12 -17.80
C LEU A 36 17.92 30.36 -18.03
N LYS A 37 17.96 29.16 -18.62
CA LYS A 37 16.76 28.31 -18.76
C LYS A 37 16.08 28.06 -17.42
N THR A 38 16.87 27.72 -16.39
CA THR A 38 16.36 27.47 -15.03
C THR A 38 15.79 28.75 -14.39
N LEU A 39 16.50 29.88 -14.53
CA LEU A 39 16.08 31.14 -13.90
C LEU A 39 14.87 31.76 -14.60
N ALA A 40 14.73 31.59 -15.92
CA ALA A 40 13.67 32.18 -16.73
C ALA A 40 12.30 31.51 -16.54
N GLU A 41 12.25 30.29 -15.97
CA GLU A 41 11.06 29.44 -15.94
C GLU A 41 9.78 30.14 -15.45
N GLY A 42 9.91 31.00 -14.44
CA GLY A 42 8.78 31.66 -13.78
C GLY A 42 8.56 33.11 -14.20
N PHE A 43 9.38 33.70 -15.07
CA PHE A 43 9.23 35.11 -15.43
C PHE A 43 7.94 35.35 -16.21
N PRO A 44 7.11 36.36 -15.87
CA PRO A 44 5.86 36.64 -16.56
C PRO A 44 6.04 37.51 -17.82
N ILE A 45 7.23 37.45 -18.42
CA ILE A 45 7.60 38.18 -19.63
C ILE A 45 8.52 37.29 -20.49
N PRO A 46 8.55 37.46 -21.81
CA PRO A 46 9.49 36.76 -22.67
C PRO A 46 10.94 37.01 -22.25
N VAL A 47 11.72 35.93 -22.12
CA VAL A 47 13.16 35.99 -21.88
C VAL A 47 13.85 35.47 -23.14
N ILE A 48 14.69 36.30 -23.75
CA ILE A 48 15.36 35.98 -25.02
C ILE A 48 16.85 35.87 -24.77
N PHE A 49 17.45 34.75 -25.18
CA PHE A 49 18.90 34.54 -25.14
C PHE A 49 19.40 34.23 -26.55
N ASN A 50 20.38 34.99 -27.04
CA ASN A 50 20.93 34.87 -28.40
C ASN A 50 19.88 34.85 -29.53
N GLY A 51 18.77 35.58 -29.35
CA GLY A 51 17.68 35.66 -30.33
C GLY A 51 16.62 34.56 -30.22
N GLU A 52 16.80 33.59 -29.31
CA GLU A 52 15.84 32.52 -29.06
C GLU A 52 15.02 32.78 -27.79
N ASN A 53 13.72 32.48 -27.84
CA ASN A 53 12.86 32.55 -26.65
C ASN A 53 13.15 31.37 -25.73
N LEU A 54 13.45 31.64 -24.47
CA LEU A 54 13.59 30.61 -23.45
C LEU A 54 12.21 30.11 -23.02
N GLU A 55 12.15 28.82 -22.68
CA GLU A 55 10.93 28.17 -22.19
C GLU A 55 10.58 28.63 -20.78
N ARG A 56 9.29 28.91 -20.54
CA ARG A 56 8.76 29.48 -19.28
C ARG A 56 7.61 28.65 -18.72
N TYR A 57 7.84 27.35 -18.52
CA TYR A 57 6.80 26.38 -18.14
C TYR A 57 6.05 26.73 -16.85
N ALA A 58 6.70 27.46 -15.95
CA ALA A 58 6.16 27.85 -14.66
C ALA A 58 5.59 29.28 -14.66
N ALA A 59 5.59 30.01 -15.78
CA ALA A 59 5.09 31.39 -15.78
C ALA A 59 3.55 31.46 -15.78
N PHE A 60 3.01 32.42 -15.03
CA PHE A 60 1.55 32.56 -14.85
C PHE A 60 0.86 33.40 -15.95
N ASP A 61 1.62 34.17 -16.76
CA ASP A 61 1.10 35.02 -17.85
C ASP A 61 0.83 34.26 -19.14
N VAL A 62 1.26 33.00 -19.24
CA VAL A 62 1.16 32.21 -20.47
C VAL A 62 -0.24 31.62 -20.59
N ALA A 63 -1.17 32.42 -21.13
CA ALA A 63 -2.47 31.94 -21.58
C ALA A 63 -2.30 30.94 -22.75
N SER A 64 -2.99 29.81 -22.66
CA SER A 64 -2.84 28.61 -23.49
C SER A 64 -3.11 28.82 -24.99
N GLU A 65 -2.17 28.35 -25.81
CA GLU A 65 -2.41 27.71 -27.12
C GLU A 65 -1.16 26.90 -27.57
N ARG A 66 0.03 27.20 -27.04
CA ARG A 66 1.28 26.47 -27.34
C ARG A 66 2.10 26.02 -26.13
N SER A 67 1.70 26.33 -24.90
CA SER A 67 2.30 25.66 -23.74
C SER A 67 1.70 24.26 -23.66
N HIS A 68 2.53 23.24 -23.57
CA HIS A 68 2.10 21.90 -23.17
C HIS A 68 1.67 21.87 -21.68
N SER A 69 1.35 23.00 -21.04
CA SER A 69 1.05 23.06 -19.61
C SER A 69 -0.34 23.58 -19.23
N GLY A 70 -1.04 24.43 -20.02
CA GLY A 70 -2.47 24.74 -19.78
C GLY A 70 -2.88 24.94 -18.31
N LEU A 71 -2.06 25.64 -17.53
CA LEU A 71 -2.13 25.67 -16.06
C LEU A 71 -3.16 26.70 -15.59
N ASP A 72 -4.22 26.25 -14.92
CA ASP A 72 -5.23 27.12 -14.30
C ASP A 72 -4.70 27.66 -12.95
N TYR A 73 -4.08 28.85 -12.96
CA TYR A 73 -3.65 29.53 -11.74
C TYR A 73 -4.84 30.16 -11.00
N VAL A 74 -4.81 30.06 -9.67
CA VAL A 74 -5.75 30.69 -8.75
C VAL A 74 -5.03 31.80 -8.00
N GLU A 75 -5.63 32.99 -7.95
CA GLU A 75 -5.14 34.08 -7.11
C GLU A 75 -5.50 33.80 -5.64
N THR A 76 -4.52 33.92 -4.77
CA THR A 76 -4.63 33.64 -3.32
C THR A 76 -3.98 34.74 -2.51
N GLU A 77 -4.12 34.68 -1.19
CA GLU A 77 -3.43 35.53 -0.25
C GLU A 77 -1.89 35.47 -0.38
N ILE A 78 -1.32 34.36 -0.85
CA ILE A 78 0.13 34.25 -1.01
C ILE A 78 0.62 34.68 -2.39
N GLY A 79 -0.28 34.93 -3.35
CA GLY A 79 0.01 35.20 -4.75
C GLY A 79 -0.68 34.18 -5.66
N TRP A 80 -0.06 33.83 -6.79
CA TRP A 80 -0.67 32.94 -7.78
C TRP A 80 -0.25 31.50 -7.54
N VAL A 81 -1.23 30.61 -7.42
CA VAL A 81 -1.01 29.20 -7.12
C VAL A 81 -1.61 28.35 -8.21
N PHE A 82 -0.79 27.48 -8.80
CA PHE A 82 -1.26 26.40 -9.64
C PHE A 82 -1.19 25.09 -8.85
N VAL A 83 -2.33 24.42 -8.74
CA VAL A 83 -2.45 23.11 -8.12
C VAL A 83 -2.51 22.05 -9.21
N ARG A 84 -1.46 21.23 -9.31
CA ARG A 84 -1.41 20.10 -10.24
C ARG A 84 -2.63 19.19 -10.08
N CYS A 85 -3.16 18.70 -11.21
CA CYS A 85 -4.35 17.86 -11.34
C CYS A 85 -4.51 16.80 -10.24
N ILE A 86 -5.33 17.16 -9.27
CA ILE A 86 -5.94 16.27 -8.30
C ILE A 86 -7.08 15.55 -9.01
N GLY A 87 -7.10 14.21 -9.00
CA GLY A 87 -8.25 13.43 -9.50
C GLY A 87 -8.03 12.62 -10.78
N GLY A 88 -6.79 12.21 -11.12
CA GLY A 88 -6.58 11.04 -11.99
C GLY A 88 -7.06 11.11 -13.45
N LEU A 89 -7.53 12.27 -13.96
CA LEU A 89 -7.92 12.42 -15.36
C LEU A 89 -6.73 12.30 -16.34
N SER A 90 -5.49 12.25 -15.83
CA SER A 90 -4.28 11.91 -16.59
C SER A 90 -3.61 10.60 -16.14
N GLY A 91 -4.29 9.75 -15.38
CA GLY A 91 -3.84 8.40 -15.05
C GLY A 91 -2.64 8.29 -14.09
N VAL A 92 -2.18 9.39 -13.49
CA VAL A 92 -1.12 9.37 -12.47
C VAL A 92 -1.64 10.12 -11.24
N PRO A 93 -1.86 9.44 -10.10
CA PRO A 93 -2.07 10.10 -8.82
C PRO A 93 -0.91 11.06 -8.55
N CYS A 94 -1.18 12.33 -8.30
CA CYS A 94 -0.18 13.27 -7.81
C CYS A 94 -0.18 13.22 -6.28
N ASP A 95 0.33 12.11 -5.73
CA ASP A 95 0.46 11.89 -4.28
C ASP A 95 1.71 12.59 -3.70
N ASP A 96 2.11 13.68 -4.35
CA ASP A 96 3.36 14.39 -4.11
C ASP A 96 3.04 15.82 -3.70
N ARG A 97 3.37 16.21 -2.46
CA ARG A 97 3.39 17.62 -2.01
C ARG A 97 4.54 18.42 -2.64
N TYR A 98 5.11 17.98 -3.77
CA TYR A 98 6.23 18.70 -4.37
C TYR A 98 5.76 20.04 -4.92
N PHE A 99 6.44 21.10 -4.54
CA PHE A 99 6.15 22.42 -5.05
C PHE A 99 7.41 23.24 -5.32
N LYS A 100 7.31 24.12 -6.32
CA LYS A 100 8.30 25.13 -6.63
C LYS A 100 7.74 26.51 -6.36
N VAL A 101 8.58 27.34 -5.77
CA VAL A 101 8.25 28.69 -5.38
C VAL A 101 9.08 29.67 -6.21
N TYR A 102 8.40 30.68 -6.72
CA TYR A 102 8.96 31.77 -7.50
C TYR A 102 8.62 33.10 -6.84
N LEU A 103 9.55 34.05 -6.86
CA LEU A 103 9.34 35.43 -6.39
C LEU A 103 9.89 36.38 -7.44
N GLN A 104 9.02 37.21 -8.02
CA GLN A 104 9.35 38.07 -9.16
C GLN A 104 9.97 37.29 -10.34
N GLY A 105 9.47 36.08 -10.59
CA GLY A 105 9.93 35.19 -11.67
C GLY A 105 11.16 34.34 -11.36
N LEU A 106 11.91 34.65 -10.29
CA LEU A 106 13.09 33.87 -9.90
C LEU A 106 12.71 32.67 -9.02
N PRO A 107 13.25 31.47 -9.28
CA PRO A 107 13.08 30.33 -8.39
C PRO A 107 13.83 30.58 -7.08
N ILE A 108 13.12 30.46 -5.96
CA ILE A 108 13.62 30.78 -4.61
C ILE A 108 13.56 29.59 -3.65
N TYR A 109 12.67 28.62 -3.90
CA TYR A 109 12.52 27.45 -3.05
C TYR A 109 11.90 26.28 -3.81
N ALA A 110 12.28 25.06 -3.44
CA ALA A 110 11.61 23.83 -3.82
C ALA A 110 11.77 22.80 -2.70
N ASN A 111 10.72 22.06 -2.37
CA ASN A 111 10.74 21.04 -1.31
C ASN A 111 11.07 19.63 -1.83
N SER A 112 11.71 19.51 -2.98
CA SER A 112 12.02 18.22 -3.59
C SER A 112 13.50 18.07 -3.90
N THR A 113 13.92 16.81 -4.09
CA THR A 113 15.28 16.45 -4.49
C THR A 113 15.50 16.64 -6.00
N TRP A 114 16.77 16.69 -6.41
CA TRP A 114 17.19 16.73 -7.81
C TRP A 114 16.64 15.53 -8.61
N GLY A 115 16.24 15.77 -9.88
CA GLY A 115 15.81 14.71 -10.82
C GLY A 115 14.29 14.51 -10.93
N ILE A 116 13.48 15.33 -10.27
CA ILE A 116 12.02 15.30 -10.41
C ILE A 116 11.60 16.16 -11.61
N SER A 117 10.80 15.57 -12.49
CA SER A 117 10.25 16.26 -13.67
C SER A 117 9.36 17.43 -13.25
N LEU A 118 9.44 18.52 -14.01
CA LEU A 118 8.71 19.77 -13.78
C LEU A 118 7.20 19.58 -13.72
N ASP A 119 6.69 18.59 -14.45
CA ASP A 119 5.27 18.26 -14.46
C ASP A 119 4.77 17.76 -13.10
N ARG A 120 5.65 17.42 -12.14
CA ARG A 120 5.28 16.92 -10.80
C ARG A 120 5.06 17.98 -9.73
N TYR A 121 5.32 19.25 -10.03
CA TYR A 121 5.24 20.31 -9.03
C TYR A 121 3.92 21.07 -9.04
N HIS A 122 3.42 21.41 -7.85
CA HIS A 122 2.61 22.61 -7.68
C HIS A 122 3.49 23.85 -7.89
N ILE A 123 2.95 24.88 -8.52
CA ILE A 123 3.71 26.09 -8.84
C ILE A 123 3.14 27.27 -8.06
N ILE A 124 4.00 27.96 -7.32
CA ILE A 124 3.62 29.09 -6.47
C ILE A 124 4.42 30.32 -6.89
N HIS A 125 3.74 31.38 -7.30
CA HIS A 125 4.32 32.71 -7.44
C HIS A 125 3.92 33.55 -6.26
N LEU A 126 4.89 33.87 -5.41
CA LEU A 126 4.65 34.67 -4.21
C LEU A 126 4.44 36.15 -4.56
N ASP A 127 3.51 36.78 -3.83
CA ASP A 127 3.29 38.21 -3.87
C ASP A 127 4.50 38.95 -3.27
N SER A 128 5.21 39.70 -4.11
CA SER A 128 6.40 40.45 -3.71
C SER A 128 6.12 41.67 -2.81
N ALA A 129 4.86 42.04 -2.61
CA ALA A 129 4.49 43.01 -1.57
C ALA A 129 4.51 42.40 -0.16
N ARG A 130 4.48 41.06 -0.04
CA ARG A 130 4.34 40.34 1.22
C ARG A 130 5.54 39.45 1.55
N PHE A 131 6.14 38.85 0.54
CA PHE A 131 7.26 37.92 0.68
C PHE A 131 8.55 38.53 0.17
N TYR A 132 9.63 38.29 0.91
CA TYR A 132 10.93 38.85 0.61
C TYR A 132 11.98 37.73 0.56
N ALA A 133 12.93 37.86 -0.35
CA ALA A 133 14.09 36.97 -0.43
C ALA A 133 15.29 37.58 0.30
N ARG A 134 16.16 36.73 0.85
CA ARG A 134 17.39 37.15 1.53
C ARG A 134 18.34 37.81 0.53
N LEU A 135 18.72 39.06 0.79
CA LEU A 135 19.71 39.77 -0.01
C LEU A 135 21.15 39.39 0.44
N PRO A 136 22.15 39.47 -0.47
CA PRO A 136 22.05 39.91 -1.87
C PRO A 136 21.66 38.80 -2.86
N ASP A 137 21.85 37.53 -2.50
CA ASP A 137 21.79 36.40 -3.45
C ASP A 137 20.36 36.04 -3.89
N ARG A 138 19.34 36.40 -3.09
CA ARG A 138 17.91 36.09 -3.30
C ARG A 138 17.65 34.59 -3.52
N ASP A 139 18.45 33.75 -2.88
CA ASP A 139 18.43 32.30 -3.02
C ASP A 139 17.49 31.60 -2.03
N LYS A 140 16.95 32.35 -1.05
CA LYS A 140 16.06 31.87 0.01
C LYS A 140 15.04 32.92 0.42
N LEU A 141 13.91 32.47 0.97
CA LEU A 141 12.93 33.34 1.59
C LEU A 141 13.41 33.84 2.97
N ILE A 142 13.00 35.05 3.32
CA ILE A 142 13.00 35.50 4.71
C ILE A 142 11.85 34.75 5.42
N ASP A 143 12.11 34.28 6.64
CA ASP A 143 11.15 33.48 7.43
C ASP A 143 10.61 32.27 6.65
N GLU A 144 11.50 31.58 5.91
CA GLU A 144 11.20 30.44 5.01
C GLU A 144 10.27 29.40 5.66
N THR A 145 10.47 29.07 6.93
CA THR A 145 9.62 28.11 7.66
C THR A 145 8.17 28.56 7.75
N GLU A 146 7.92 29.84 8.05
CA GLU A 146 6.56 30.40 8.15
C GLU A 146 5.91 30.51 6.76
N ALA A 147 6.68 30.94 5.76
CA ALA A 147 6.21 30.99 4.38
C ALA A 147 5.84 29.59 3.84
N VAL A 148 6.66 28.57 4.13
CA VAL A 148 6.39 27.18 3.74
C VAL A 148 5.18 26.62 4.49
N ALA A 149 5.00 26.93 5.77
CA ALA A 149 3.80 26.53 6.51
C ALA A 149 2.54 27.11 5.87
N LEU A 150 2.54 28.42 5.56
CA LEU A 150 1.42 29.08 4.90
C LEU A 150 1.15 28.54 3.48
N ILE A 151 2.20 28.23 2.71
CA ILE A 151 2.04 27.59 1.39
C ILE A 151 1.32 26.24 1.53
N ASN A 152 1.71 25.41 2.51
CA ASN A 152 1.03 24.13 2.73
C ASN A 152 -0.43 24.31 3.12
N GLU A 153 -0.77 25.28 3.97
CA GLU A 153 -2.15 25.59 4.34
C GLU A 153 -2.99 26.02 3.13
N VAL A 154 -2.44 26.87 2.26
CA VAL A 154 -3.11 27.29 1.02
C VAL A 154 -3.31 26.10 0.08
N LEU A 155 -2.30 25.25 -0.08
CA LEU A 155 -2.41 24.04 -0.91
C LEU A 155 -3.48 23.10 -0.36
N ASP A 156 -3.46 22.78 0.93
CA ASP A 156 -4.46 21.91 1.57
C ASP A 156 -5.89 22.46 1.35
N ARG A 157 -6.08 23.78 1.48
CA ARG A 157 -7.37 24.45 1.21
C ARG A 157 -7.79 24.33 -0.25
N LEU A 158 -6.92 24.70 -1.20
CA LEU A 158 -7.24 24.65 -2.63
C LEU A 158 -7.51 23.22 -3.11
N VAL A 159 -6.75 22.25 -2.61
CA VAL A 159 -6.97 20.82 -2.89
C VAL A 159 -8.34 20.41 -2.42
N ARG A 160 -8.71 20.77 -1.19
CA ARG A 160 -10.02 20.45 -0.62
C ARG A 160 -11.16 21.08 -1.42
N GLU A 161 -11.06 22.37 -1.76
CA GLU A 161 -12.04 23.06 -2.61
C GLU A 161 -12.23 22.33 -3.95
N ARG A 162 -11.14 21.88 -4.58
CA ARG A 162 -11.18 21.10 -5.82
C ARG A 162 -11.80 19.72 -5.63
N MET A 163 -11.51 19.02 -4.54
CA MET A 163 -12.13 17.72 -4.24
C MET A 163 -13.64 17.84 -4.02
N VAL A 164 -14.09 18.89 -3.34
CA VAL A 164 -15.52 19.19 -3.18
C VAL A 164 -16.17 19.46 -4.54
N ALA A 165 -15.52 20.24 -5.41
CA ALA A 165 -16.02 20.47 -6.76
C ALA A 165 -16.09 19.18 -7.60
N LEU A 166 -15.06 18.32 -7.51
CA LEU A 166 -15.04 17.02 -8.19
C LEU A 166 -16.17 16.13 -7.70
N LYS A 167 -16.37 15.99 -6.38
CA LYS A 167 -17.48 15.24 -5.79
C LYS A 167 -18.84 15.65 -6.34
N ASN A 168 -19.07 16.96 -6.49
CA ASN A 168 -20.34 17.49 -6.99
C ASN A 168 -20.54 17.33 -8.50
N SER A 169 -19.47 17.06 -9.26
CA SER A 169 -19.51 16.98 -10.73
C SER A 169 -19.34 15.56 -11.28
N MET A 170 -18.74 14.66 -10.50
CA MET A 170 -18.46 13.28 -10.87
C MET A 170 -19.54 12.32 -10.40
N GLU A 171 -19.68 11.21 -11.11
CA GLU A 171 -20.44 10.07 -10.61
C GLU A 171 -19.82 9.51 -9.32
N PRO A 172 -20.61 9.11 -8.31
CA PRO A 172 -20.09 8.63 -7.02
C PRO A 172 -19.06 7.49 -7.14
N LEU A 173 -19.29 6.55 -8.06
CA LEU A 173 -18.38 5.44 -8.33
C LEU A 173 -17.04 5.90 -8.93
N ALA A 174 -17.02 6.99 -9.69
CA ALA A 174 -15.78 7.57 -10.19
C ALA A 174 -15.07 8.39 -9.10
N PHE A 175 -15.82 9.09 -8.25
CA PHE A 175 -15.27 9.87 -7.16
C PHE A 175 -14.58 8.99 -6.10
N VAL A 176 -15.19 7.87 -5.69
CA VAL A 176 -14.59 6.95 -4.70
C VAL A 176 -13.24 6.37 -5.16
N GLN A 177 -12.99 6.27 -6.47
CA GLN A 177 -11.72 5.80 -7.02
C GLN A 177 -10.55 6.78 -6.76
N THR A 178 -10.84 8.01 -6.33
CA THR A 178 -9.84 9.01 -5.92
C THR A 178 -9.36 8.83 -4.47
N PHE A 179 -9.72 7.71 -3.81
CA PHE A 179 -9.42 7.40 -2.41
C PHE A 179 -7.98 7.69 -1.99
N ALA A 180 -6.97 7.25 -2.74
CA ALA A 180 -5.56 7.46 -2.37
C ALA A 180 -5.23 8.96 -2.22
N THR A 181 -5.74 9.78 -3.12
CA THR A 181 -5.56 11.23 -3.06
C THR A 181 -6.37 11.85 -1.92
N LEU A 182 -7.60 11.38 -1.66
CA LEU A 182 -8.39 11.83 -0.51
C LEU A 182 -7.70 11.49 0.83
N GLN A 183 -7.13 10.29 0.95
CA GLN A 183 -6.37 9.85 2.12
C GLN A 183 -5.12 10.73 2.32
N TYR A 184 -4.33 10.91 1.27
CA TYR A 184 -3.10 11.70 1.33
C TYR A 184 -3.34 13.16 1.73
N TRP A 185 -4.39 13.77 1.19
CA TRP A 185 -4.77 15.16 1.49
C TRP A 185 -5.74 15.29 2.67
N LYS A 186 -5.95 14.23 3.45
CA LYS A 186 -6.80 14.24 4.66
C LYS A 186 -8.22 14.76 4.41
N CYS A 187 -8.80 14.37 3.28
CA CYS A 187 -10.15 14.74 2.83
C CYS A 187 -11.10 13.52 2.81
N LEU A 188 -10.84 12.51 3.65
CA LEU A 188 -11.64 11.28 3.70
C LEU A 188 -13.09 11.53 4.15
N ASP A 189 -13.34 12.60 4.90
CA ASP A 189 -14.68 13.03 5.31
C ASP A 189 -15.62 13.27 4.12
N LEU A 190 -15.06 13.56 2.94
CA LEU A 190 -15.83 13.72 1.71
C LEU A 190 -16.46 12.41 1.21
N LEU A 191 -16.05 11.26 1.74
CA LEU A 191 -16.63 9.94 1.41
C LEU A 191 -17.78 9.53 2.34
N ASN A 192 -18.04 10.26 3.43
CA ASN A 192 -19.00 9.86 4.48
C ASN A 192 -20.46 9.68 4.01
N ASP A 193 -20.81 10.23 2.86
CA ASP A 193 -22.13 10.18 2.22
C ASP A 193 -22.09 9.53 0.82
N VAL A 194 -20.94 8.96 0.42
CA VAL A 194 -20.77 8.28 -0.87
C VAL A 194 -21.19 6.83 -0.73
N ASP A 195 -22.13 6.37 -1.55
CA ASP A 195 -22.72 5.00 -1.49
C ASP A 195 -21.79 3.87 -1.98
N PHE A 196 -20.48 4.07 -1.91
CA PHE A 196 -19.47 3.09 -2.29
C PHE A 196 -18.33 3.09 -1.27
N LEU A 197 -17.93 1.89 -0.86
CA LEU A 197 -16.76 1.65 -0.05
C LEU A 197 -15.54 1.51 -0.97
N PRO A 198 -14.45 2.29 -0.78
CA PRO A 198 -13.26 2.14 -1.61
C PRO A 198 -12.63 0.77 -1.42
N LYS A 199 -12.17 0.14 -2.52
CA LYS A 199 -11.61 -1.21 -2.48
C LYS A 199 -10.37 -1.35 -1.59
N GLN A 200 -9.62 -0.26 -1.38
CA GLN A 200 -8.42 -0.22 -0.56
C GLN A 200 -8.72 -0.23 0.95
N THR A 201 -9.99 -0.13 1.33
CA THR A 201 -10.42 -0.13 2.73
C THR A 201 -10.90 -1.50 3.20
N VAL A 202 -10.91 -2.48 2.29
CA VAL A 202 -11.37 -3.83 2.56
C VAL A 202 -10.53 -4.85 1.82
N GLU A 203 -10.45 -6.04 2.39
CA GLU A 203 -9.72 -7.16 1.82
C GLU A 203 -10.57 -8.43 1.90
N PHE A 204 -10.42 -9.34 0.94
CA PHE A 204 -10.93 -10.70 1.03
C PHE A 204 -9.77 -11.65 1.29
N ILE A 205 -10.05 -12.77 1.95
CA ILE A 205 -9.08 -13.87 2.11
C ILE A 205 -9.11 -14.73 0.84
N ASP A 206 -7.98 -14.82 0.14
CA ASP A 206 -7.86 -15.53 -1.13
C ASP A 206 -7.09 -16.86 -1.05
N SER A 207 -6.39 -17.04 0.06
CA SER A 207 -5.57 -18.20 0.35
C SER A 207 -5.44 -18.40 1.86
N TYR A 208 -4.69 -19.42 2.27
CA TYR A 208 -4.62 -19.88 3.64
C TYR A 208 -4.03 -18.80 4.57
N PRO A 209 -4.70 -18.42 5.68
CA PRO A 209 -4.16 -17.42 6.60
C PRO A 209 -2.81 -17.83 7.17
N VAL A 210 -1.86 -16.90 7.23
CA VAL A 210 -0.48 -17.11 7.72
C VAL A 210 -0.08 -16.03 8.71
N CYS A 211 0.76 -16.39 9.68
CA CYS A 211 1.11 -15.49 10.78
C CYS A 211 2.11 -14.37 10.42
N ALA A 212 2.73 -14.44 9.25
CA ALA A 212 3.75 -13.50 8.78
C ALA A 212 3.70 -13.37 7.24
N THR A 213 2.92 -12.42 6.73
CA THR A 213 2.72 -12.25 5.28
C THR A 213 3.99 -11.83 4.56
N GLU A 214 4.93 -11.18 5.25
CA GLU A 214 6.23 -10.80 4.69
C GLU A 214 7.15 -12.00 4.42
N LEU A 215 6.88 -13.15 5.06
CA LEU A 215 7.63 -14.40 4.86
C LEU A 215 6.91 -15.37 3.95
N TYR A 216 5.62 -15.59 4.17
CA TYR A 216 4.83 -16.63 3.52
C TYR A 216 3.99 -16.12 2.33
N GLY A 217 3.97 -14.80 2.14
CA GLY A 217 3.13 -14.13 1.15
C GLY A 217 1.83 -13.62 1.75
N ASP A 218 1.23 -12.64 1.08
CA ASP A 218 -0.09 -12.14 1.43
C ASP A 218 -1.13 -13.22 1.16
N PHE A 219 -2.08 -13.38 2.10
CA PHE A 219 -3.24 -14.27 1.96
C PHE A 219 -4.55 -13.50 1.73
N THR A 220 -4.41 -12.18 1.57
CA THR A 220 -5.52 -11.26 1.35
C THR A 220 -5.34 -10.47 0.07
N GLY A 221 -6.46 -10.06 -0.52
CA GLY A 221 -6.49 -9.23 -1.71
C GLY A 221 -7.59 -8.17 -1.63
N HIS A 222 -7.46 -7.10 -2.41
CA HIS A 222 -8.51 -6.09 -2.53
C HIS A 222 -9.54 -6.47 -3.60
N PRO A 223 -10.84 -6.20 -3.39
CA PRO A 223 -11.85 -6.34 -4.43
C PRO A 223 -11.48 -5.60 -5.72
N GLU A 224 -11.89 -6.12 -6.88
CA GLU A 224 -11.58 -5.47 -8.17
C GLU A 224 -12.20 -4.06 -8.28
N LYS A 225 -13.36 -3.85 -7.66
CA LYS A 225 -14.18 -2.64 -7.73
C LYS A 225 -14.56 -2.16 -6.32
N PRO A 226 -14.86 -0.86 -6.14
CA PRO A 226 -15.51 -0.35 -4.93
C PRO A 226 -16.80 -1.12 -4.62
N VAL A 227 -17.05 -1.39 -3.34
CA VAL A 227 -18.21 -2.19 -2.89
C VAL A 227 -19.42 -1.26 -2.72
N PRO A 228 -20.56 -1.50 -3.38
CA PRO A 228 -21.75 -0.68 -3.20
C PRO A 228 -22.33 -0.81 -1.79
N ARG A 229 -22.72 0.31 -1.18
CA ARG A 229 -23.38 0.35 0.12
C ARG A 229 -24.62 -0.56 0.18
N SER A 230 -25.39 -0.63 -0.90
CA SER A 230 -26.58 -1.47 -0.99
C SER A 230 -26.29 -2.97 -0.85
N GLU A 231 -25.12 -3.44 -1.31
CA GLU A 231 -24.75 -4.86 -1.18
C GLU A 231 -24.46 -5.22 0.28
N ILE A 232 -23.91 -4.27 1.05
CA ILE A 232 -23.66 -4.42 2.49
C ILE A 232 -24.97 -4.32 3.26
N GLU A 233 -25.81 -3.32 2.96
CA GLU A 233 -27.12 -3.13 3.62
C GLU A 233 -28.05 -4.33 3.41
N THR A 234 -28.01 -4.96 2.24
CA THR A 234 -28.81 -6.15 1.93
C THR A 234 -28.16 -7.46 2.38
N ARG A 235 -26.98 -7.40 3.03
CA ARG A 235 -26.18 -8.55 3.48
C ARG A 235 -25.78 -9.51 2.35
N GLN A 236 -25.68 -9.00 1.12
CA GLN A 236 -25.04 -9.74 0.02
C GLN A 236 -23.53 -9.81 0.22
N VAL A 237 -22.95 -8.76 0.81
CA VAL A 237 -21.56 -8.69 1.24
C VAL A 237 -21.53 -8.44 2.74
N GLU A 238 -20.78 -9.27 3.48
CA GLU A 238 -20.52 -9.07 4.91
C GLU A 238 -19.15 -8.39 5.05
N VAL A 239 -19.08 -7.34 5.88
CA VAL A 239 -17.82 -6.67 6.23
C VAL A 239 -17.57 -6.88 7.72
N VAL A 240 -16.41 -7.41 8.04
CA VAL A 240 -15.99 -7.79 9.39
C VAL A 240 -14.74 -7.06 9.80
N ASP A 241 -14.56 -6.91 11.11
CA ASP A 241 -13.30 -6.46 11.72
C ASP A 241 -12.71 -7.60 12.57
N ILE A 242 -11.40 -7.77 12.48
CA ILE A 242 -10.61 -8.82 13.14
C ILE A 242 -9.33 -8.16 13.65
N ASP A 243 -9.06 -8.32 14.94
CA ASP A 243 -7.88 -7.75 15.64
C ASP A 243 -7.07 -8.88 16.30
N ASP A 244 -7.21 -10.09 15.76
CA ASP A 244 -6.52 -11.28 16.22
C ASP A 244 -5.09 -11.29 15.67
N TYR A 245 -4.12 -11.56 16.55
CA TYR A 245 -2.78 -11.92 16.14
C TYR A 245 -2.72 -13.45 15.99
N LEU A 246 -2.58 -13.93 14.75
CA LEU A 246 -2.64 -15.37 14.42
C LEU A 246 -1.78 -16.28 15.32
N GLN A 247 -0.59 -15.83 15.74
CA GLN A 247 0.30 -16.62 16.60
C GLN A 247 -0.20 -16.78 18.04
N THR A 248 -0.97 -15.83 18.55
CA THR A 248 -1.43 -15.82 19.96
C THR A 248 -2.91 -16.16 20.08
N ASP A 249 -3.74 -15.62 19.19
CA ASP A 249 -5.20 -15.77 19.22
C ASP A 249 -5.69 -16.93 18.34
N GLY A 250 -4.85 -17.41 17.42
CA GLY A 250 -5.19 -18.43 16.45
C GLY A 250 -5.94 -17.90 15.23
N ALA A 251 -6.33 -18.82 14.34
CA ALA A 251 -6.89 -18.51 13.03
C ALA A 251 -8.41 -18.61 12.95
N ALA A 252 -9.12 -18.89 14.05
CA ALA A 252 -10.54 -19.22 14.01
C ALA A 252 -11.41 -18.12 13.36
N ARG A 253 -11.19 -16.83 13.68
CA ARG A 253 -11.93 -15.72 13.07
C ARG A 253 -11.60 -15.53 11.60
N TYR A 254 -10.33 -15.66 11.23
CA TYR A 254 -9.91 -15.62 9.82
C TYR A 254 -10.54 -16.76 9.01
N MET A 255 -10.52 -17.99 9.53
CA MET A 255 -11.15 -19.14 8.88
C MET A 255 -12.67 -18.96 8.76
N PHE A 256 -13.32 -18.42 9.79
CA PHE A 256 -14.75 -18.09 9.74
C PHE A 256 -15.07 -17.06 8.65
N ALA A 257 -14.32 -15.96 8.61
CA ALA A 257 -14.48 -14.90 7.60
C ALA A 257 -14.23 -15.43 6.18
N TRP A 258 -13.20 -16.26 6.01
CA TRP A 258 -12.85 -16.86 4.72
C TRP A 258 -13.97 -17.75 4.19
N MET A 259 -14.48 -18.67 5.01
CA MET A 259 -15.54 -19.61 4.61
C MET A 259 -16.87 -18.92 4.31
N ARG A 260 -17.06 -17.70 4.82
CA ARG A 260 -18.23 -16.86 4.52
C ARG A 260 -18.03 -15.90 3.36
N ASN A 261 -16.83 -15.83 2.78
CA ASN A 261 -16.44 -14.80 1.82
C ASN A 261 -16.68 -13.38 2.36
N SER A 262 -16.45 -13.18 3.66
CA SER A 262 -16.53 -11.86 4.28
C SER A 262 -15.34 -11.00 3.86
N LEU A 263 -15.55 -9.68 3.82
CA LEU A 263 -14.49 -8.71 3.62
C LEU A 263 -13.96 -8.23 4.98
N ILE A 264 -12.65 -8.21 5.16
CA ILE A 264 -11.97 -7.67 6.33
C ILE A 264 -11.81 -6.17 6.15
N TYR A 265 -12.27 -5.38 7.12
CA TYR A 265 -12.16 -3.93 7.11
C TYR A 265 -10.77 -3.48 7.57
N GLN A 266 -10.14 -2.60 6.78
CA GLN A 266 -8.87 -1.95 7.08
C GLN A 266 -9.19 -0.53 7.57
N SER A 267 -9.16 -0.28 8.88
CA SER A 267 -9.62 0.96 9.55
C SER A 267 -8.93 2.26 9.09
N ASN A 268 -9.29 2.76 7.90
CA ASN A 268 -8.59 3.84 7.21
C ASN A 268 -9.52 4.93 6.64
N LEU A 269 -10.78 5.00 7.11
CA LEU A 269 -11.76 6.03 6.73
C LEU A 269 -11.99 7.04 7.86
N ASP A 270 -12.64 8.15 7.53
CA ASP A 270 -13.04 9.17 8.50
C ASP A 270 -14.03 8.60 9.55
N ASP A 271 -13.98 9.10 10.78
CA ASP A 271 -14.82 8.65 11.90
C ASP A 271 -16.32 8.79 11.61
N GLY A 272 -16.71 9.73 10.74
CA GLY A 272 -18.10 9.95 10.33
C GLY A 272 -18.60 9.01 9.23
N HIS A 273 -17.78 8.08 8.74
CA HIS A 273 -18.14 7.23 7.61
C HIS A 273 -19.24 6.23 7.96
N TRP A 274 -20.20 6.04 7.04
CA TRP A 274 -21.38 5.19 7.26
C TRP A 274 -21.04 3.72 7.56
N ILE A 275 -19.91 3.23 7.05
CA ILE A 275 -19.48 1.82 7.17
C ILE A 275 -19.32 1.39 8.63
N HIS A 276 -18.88 2.29 9.52
CA HIS A 276 -18.60 1.97 10.93
C HIS A 276 -19.81 1.43 11.68
N SER A 277 -21.02 1.78 11.24
CA SER A 277 -22.27 1.26 11.80
C SER A 277 -22.68 -0.13 11.29
N MET A 278 -21.97 -0.63 10.27
CA MET A 278 -22.28 -1.86 9.54
C MET A 278 -21.17 -2.92 9.66
N VAL A 279 -19.95 -2.53 10.04
CA VAL A 279 -18.86 -3.49 10.30
C VAL A 279 -19.22 -4.34 11.50
N ARG A 280 -19.13 -5.66 11.33
CA ARG A 280 -19.29 -6.64 12.39
C ARG A 280 -17.94 -6.92 13.03
N ASN A 281 -17.72 -6.46 14.25
CA ASN A 281 -16.49 -6.77 14.99
C ASN A 281 -16.57 -8.21 15.53
N LEU A 282 -15.77 -9.13 14.97
CA LEU A 282 -15.79 -10.52 15.39
C LEU A 282 -15.11 -10.73 16.75
N ASN A 283 -14.29 -9.77 17.22
CA ASN A 283 -13.64 -9.82 18.53
C ASN A 283 -14.64 -9.61 19.68
N ASP A 284 -15.75 -8.91 19.43
CA ASP A 284 -16.82 -8.67 20.40
C ASP A 284 -17.73 -9.90 20.60
N GLU A 285 -17.57 -10.93 19.76
CA GLU A 285 -18.37 -12.15 19.79
C GLU A 285 -17.56 -13.34 20.31
N GLU A 286 -18.24 -14.18 21.11
CA GLU A 286 -17.66 -15.44 21.57
C GLU A 286 -17.47 -16.38 20.37
N VAL A 287 -16.23 -16.85 20.20
CA VAL A 287 -15.87 -17.85 19.19
C VAL A 287 -15.77 -19.20 19.88
N THR A 288 -16.54 -20.17 19.41
CA THR A 288 -16.45 -21.56 19.89
C THR A 288 -16.20 -22.49 18.72
N VAL A 289 -15.34 -23.48 18.93
CA VAL A 289 -15.06 -24.51 17.93
C VAL A 289 -15.51 -25.86 18.46
N GLU A 290 -16.31 -26.57 17.65
CA GLU A 290 -16.80 -27.92 17.94
C GLU A 290 -16.17 -28.91 16.95
N LEU A 291 -15.52 -29.96 17.47
CA LEU A 291 -14.99 -31.05 16.64
C LEU A 291 -16.09 -32.03 16.28
N VAL A 292 -16.19 -32.38 15.00
CA VAL A 292 -17.14 -33.37 14.47
C VAL A 292 -16.43 -34.71 14.35
N ASN A 293 -16.91 -35.72 15.07
CA ASN A 293 -16.32 -37.06 15.13
C ASN A 293 -14.81 -37.02 15.40
N GLU A 294 -14.42 -36.36 16.49
CA GLU A 294 -13.03 -36.40 16.98
C GLU A 294 -12.57 -37.86 17.12
N THR A 295 -11.44 -38.18 16.47
CA THR A 295 -10.88 -39.53 16.49
C THR A 295 -9.89 -39.69 17.64
N HIS A 296 -8.92 -38.78 17.75
CA HIS A 296 -7.88 -38.76 18.78
C HIS A 296 -7.05 -37.47 18.72
N SER A 297 -6.31 -37.21 19.81
CA SER A 297 -5.26 -36.20 19.87
C SER A 297 -3.86 -36.84 19.84
N ALA A 298 -2.90 -36.19 19.17
CA ALA A 298 -1.49 -36.60 19.19
C ALA A 298 -0.56 -35.38 19.25
N GLY A 299 0.59 -35.52 19.91
CA GLY A 299 1.60 -34.46 19.96
C GLY A 299 2.50 -34.50 18.73
N PHE A 300 2.63 -33.39 18.03
CA PHE A 300 3.65 -33.17 17.00
C PHE A 300 4.86 -32.48 17.61
N HIS A 301 6.06 -33.02 17.36
CA HIS A 301 7.32 -32.49 17.86
C HIS A 301 8.30 -32.34 16.69
N GLY A 302 8.22 -31.19 16.01
CA GLY A 302 9.18 -30.78 14.99
C GLY A 302 10.52 -30.33 15.57
N SER A 303 11.38 -29.84 14.69
CA SER A 303 12.62 -29.16 15.04
C SER A 303 12.36 -27.79 15.67
N TRP A 304 11.28 -27.11 15.28
CA TRP A 304 10.89 -25.81 15.81
C TRP A 304 9.49 -25.82 16.46
N VAL A 305 8.50 -26.39 15.77
CA VAL A 305 7.09 -26.36 16.17
C VAL A 305 6.73 -27.58 17.00
N TRP A 306 6.33 -27.35 18.25
CA TRP A 306 5.81 -28.38 19.16
C TRP A 306 4.37 -28.05 19.53
N VAL A 307 3.42 -28.89 19.10
CA VAL A 307 2.00 -28.58 19.20
C VAL A 307 1.17 -29.84 19.38
N SER A 308 0.02 -29.73 20.05
CA SER A 308 -0.97 -30.79 20.07
C SER A 308 -1.82 -30.75 18.81
N VAL A 309 -2.20 -31.90 18.26
CA VAL A 309 -3.02 -32.01 17.06
C VAL A 309 -4.24 -32.86 17.34
N ASP A 310 -5.42 -32.28 17.20
CA ASP A 310 -6.72 -32.95 17.36
C ASP A 310 -7.26 -33.35 15.99
N PHE A 311 -7.40 -34.66 15.77
CA PHE A 311 -7.90 -35.21 14.52
C PHE A 311 -9.41 -35.41 14.56
N CYS A 312 -10.10 -35.00 13.50
CA CYS A 312 -11.56 -35.06 13.39
C CYS A 312 -12.00 -35.26 11.94
N ASP A 313 -13.27 -35.58 11.72
CA ASP A 313 -13.81 -35.60 10.35
C ASP A 313 -13.92 -34.18 9.79
N ALA A 314 -14.39 -33.25 10.63
CA ALA A 314 -14.59 -31.84 10.35
C ALA A 314 -14.60 -31.05 11.66
N TYR A 315 -14.61 -29.72 11.59
CA TYR A 315 -14.91 -28.87 12.74
C TYR A 315 -15.86 -27.74 12.36
N ARG A 316 -16.54 -27.20 13.38
CA ARG A 316 -17.48 -26.10 13.23
C ARG A 316 -17.02 -24.90 14.01
N ILE A 317 -16.82 -23.78 13.32
CA ILE A 317 -16.58 -22.49 13.97
C ILE A 317 -17.93 -21.79 14.11
N LYS A 318 -18.27 -21.44 15.34
CA LYS A 318 -19.46 -20.66 15.66
C LYS A 318 -19.05 -19.28 16.18
N VAL A 319 -19.62 -18.25 15.58
CA VAL A 319 -19.47 -16.85 15.98
C VAL A 319 -20.87 -16.24 16.10
N GLY A 320 -21.27 -15.94 17.33
CA GLY A 320 -22.64 -15.52 17.64
C GLY A 320 -23.66 -16.59 17.26
N SER A 321 -24.56 -16.28 16.31
CA SER A 321 -25.56 -17.23 15.79
C SER A 321 -25.13 -17.96 14.52
N ASP A 322 -24.05 -17.53 13.89
CA ASP A 322 -23.57 -18.10 12.63
C ASP A 322 -22.62 -19.28 12.87
N VAL A 323 -22.67 -20.26 11.97
CA VAL A 323 -21.82 -21.46 12.02
C VAL A 323 -21.29 -21.75 10.63
N VAL A 324 -20.00 -22.03 10.53
CA VAL A 324 -19.37 -22.62 9.34
C VAL A 324 -18.81 -23.99 9.69
N GLU A 325 -18.96 -24.95 8.77
CA GLU A 325 -18.35 -26.27 8.88
C GLU A 325 -17.19 -26.35 7.89
N ILE A 326 -16.03 -26.79 8.37
CA ILE A 326 -14.78 -26.86 7.61
C ILE A 326 -14.27 -28.30 7.65
N THR A 327 -14.01 -28.86 6.48
CA THR A 327 -13.67 -30.28 6.31
C THR A 327 -12.26 -30.49 5.77
N ASP A 328 -11.66 -29.48 5.17
CA ASP A 328 -10.50 -29.59 4.27
C ASP A 328 -9.42 -28.53 4.52
N HIS A 329 -9.53 -27.78 5.61
CA HIS A 329 -8.52 -26.83 6.04
C HIS A 329 -8.32 -26.97 7.54
N ALA A 330 -7.13 -27.35 7.97
CA ALA A 330 -6.73 -27.28 9.35
C ALA A 330 -6.78 -25.84 9.84
N TYR A 331 -6.66 -25.65 11.15
CA TYR A 331 -6.37 -24.32 11.67
C TYR A 331 -5.64 -24.42 13.00
N TYR A 332 -4.88 -23.39 13.28
CA TYR A 332 -4.20 -23.21 14.54
C TYR A 332 -5.10 -22.48 15.54
N GLN A 333 -5.26 -23.07 16.71
CA GLN A 333 -5.89 -22.47 17.86
C GLN A 333 -4.79 -22.06 18.86
N GLY A 334 -4.46 -20.78 18.86
CA GLY A 334 -3.56 -20.17 19.83
C GLY A 334 -4.31 -19.87 21.13
N SER A 335 -3.69 -20.18 22.26
CA SER A 335 -4.14 -19.66 23.56
C SER A 335 -2.99 -19.63 24.55
N ASP A 336 -3.05 -18.71 25.52
CA ASP A 336 -2.09 -18.62 26.64
C ASP A 336 -1.85 -19.94 27.42
N LYS A 337 -2.71 -20.95 27.23
CA LYS A 337 -2.70 -22.20 28.02
C LYS A 337 -2.38 -23.45 27.20
N SER A 338 -2.62 -23.44 25.90
CA SER A 338 -2.38 -24.59 25.02
C SER A 338 -2.46 -24.18 23.56
N ASP A 339 -1.45 -24.62 22.81
CA ASP A 339 -1.37 -24.49 21.37
C ASP A 339 -1.85 -25.79 20.74
N THR A 340 -2.92 -25.71 19.95
CA THR A 340 -3.53 -26.88 19.32
C THR A 340 -3.77 -26.61 17.84
N ILE A 341 -3.48 -27.60 17.00
CA ILE A 341 -3.95 -27.65 15.62
C ILE A 341 -5.17 -28.55 15.57
N VAL A 342 -6.25 -28.06 14.95
CA VAL A 342 -7.39 -28.91 14.58
C VAL A 342 -7.17 -29.37 13.15
N MET A 343 -7.10 -30.68 12.96
CA MET A 343 -6.80 -31.32 11.67
C MET A 343 -7.99 -32.12 11.16
N PRO A 344 -8.78 -31.60 10.20
CA PRO A 344 -9.89 -32.33 9.63
C PRO A 344 -9.40 -33.37 8.62
N SER A 345 -10.16 -34.45 8.47
CA SER A 345 -9.79 -35.65 7.69
C SER A 345 -9.45 -35.41 6.21
N CYS A 346 -9.98 -34.35 5.60
CA CYS A 346 -9.70 -34.01 4.20
C CYS A 346 -8.55 -33.03 4.02
N ASP A 347 -8.02 -32.42 5.09
CA ASP A 347 -6.76 -31.68 5.01
C ASP A 347 -5.58 -32.62 5.27
N ARG A 348 -4.55 -32.46 4.44
CA ARG A 348 -3.29 -33.20 4.52
C ARG A 348 -2.09 -32.27 4.32
N SER A 349 -2.33 -30.96 4.26
CA SER A 349 -1.31 -29.95 4.04
C SER A 349 -0.55 -29.64 5.33
N SER A 350 0.67 -29.11 5.15
CA SER A 350 1.45 -28.51 6.23
C SER A 350 1.21 -27.01 6.36
N SER A 351 0.30 -26.40 5.58
CA SER A 351 0.06 -24.95 5.54
C SER A 351 -0.28 -24.37 6.92
N VAL A 352 -0.89 -25.16 7.81
CA VAL A 352 -1.17 -24.75 9.19
C VAL A 352 0.10 -24.43 10.00
N ILE A 353 1.26 -24.99 9.66
CA ILE A 353 2.54 -24.67 10.31
C ILE A 353 2.88 -23.18 10.17
N GLU A 354 2.52 -22.56 9.06
CA GLU A 354 2.72 -21.14 8.79
C GLU A 354 1.73 -20.23 9.58
N GLN A 355 0.70 -20.81 10.21
CA GLN A 355 -0.11 -20.10 11.23
C GLN A 355 0.55 -20.11 12.61
N VAL A 356 1.36 -21.14 12.90
CA VAL A 356 1.93 -21.36 14.24
C VAL A 356 3.18 -20.51 14.45
N ALA A 357 4.09 -20.46 13.47
CA ALA A 357 5.43 -19.90 13.69
C ALA A 357 5.98 -19.14 12.47
N THR A 358 6.81 -18.13 12.74
CA THR A 358 7.56 -17.38 11.72
C THR A 358 8.92 -18.00 11.38
N PHE A 359 9.39 -18.98 12.19
CA PHE A 359 10.74 -19.57 12.10
C PHE A 359 11.87 -18.52 12.10
N ARG A 360 11.67 -17.37 12.76
CA ARG A 360 12.71 -16.36 12.95
C ARG A 360 13.53 -16.66 14.20
N SER A 361 14.86 -16.63 14.05
CA SER A 361 15.79 -16.76 15.17
C SER A 361 15.79 -15.53 16.09
N GLU A 362 16.57 -15.58 17.18
CA GLU A 362 16.81 -14.45 18.07
C GLU A 362 17.45 -13.22 17.38
N TYR A 363 18.00 -13.40 16.17
CA TYR A 363 18.56 -12.32 15.34
C TYR A 363 17.63 -11.90 14.20
N ASP A 364 16.37 -12.32 14.23
CA ASP A 364 15.35 -12.01 13.20
C ASP A 364 15.60 -12.69 11.84
N ASP A 365 16.60 -13.58 11.75
CA ASP A 365 16.90 -14.35 10.55
C ASP A 365 15.92 -15.51 10.36
N TYR A 366 15.27 -15.56 9.21
CA TYR A 366 14.38 -16.66 8.81
C TYR A 366 15.14 -17.97 8.57
N GLN A 367 14.79 -19.00 9.35
CA GLN A 367 15.42 -20.33 9.29
C GLN A 367 14.72 -21.25 8.29
N LYS A 368 14.89 -20.95 6.99
CA LYS A 368 14.21 -21.70 5.91
C LYS A 368 14.40 -23.22 5.98
N ALA A 369 15.61 -23.70 6.26
CA ALA A 369 15.85 -25.15 6.34
C ALA A 369 15.00 -25.81 7.44
N THR A 370 14.88 -25.15 8.60
CA THR A 370 14.07 -25.66 9.71
C THR A 370 12.57 -25.57 9.41
N HIS A 371 12.14 -24.53 8.71
CA HIS A 371 10.76 -24.44 8.21
C HIS A 371 10.43 -25.61 7.28
N ASP A 372 11.26 -25.85 6.26
CA ASP A 372 11.05 -26.92 5.29
C ASP A 372 11.06 -28.30 5.98
N ASP A 373 12.00 -28.52 6.92
CA ASP A 373 12.06 -29.75 7.72
C ASP A 373 10.80 -29.99 8.56
N ASP A 374 10.26 -28.95 9.22
CA ASP A 374 9.05 -29.06 10.04
C ASP A 374 7.80 -29.29 9.20
N CYS A 375 7.71 -28.66 8.03
CA CYS A 375 6.62 -28.88 7.07
C CYS A 375 6.57 -30.33 6.58
N GLU A 376 7.71 -30.91 6.19
CA GLU A 376 7.80 -32.31 5.75
C GLU A 376 7.55 -33.31 6.90
N ALA A 377 8.08 -33.01 8.09
CA ALA A 377 7.84 -33.81 9.29
C ALA A 377 6.35 -33.78 9.69
N PHE A 378 5.71 -32.61 9.60
CA PHE A 378 4.30 -32.45 9.92
C PHE A 378 3.40 -33.19 8.91
N TYR A 379 3.68 -33.07 7.62
CA TYR A 379 3.00 -33.86 6.59
C TYR A 379 3.07 -35.36 6.89
N SER A 380 4.27 -35.87 7.21
CA SER A 380 4.46 -37.28 7.55
C SER A 380 3.70 -37.70 8.81
N PHE A 381 3.68 -36.82 9.82
CA PHE A 381 2.92 -37.00 11.05
C PHE A 381 1.41 -37.08 10.78
N VAL A 382 0.85 -36.21 9.93
CA VAL A 382 -0.58 -36.23 9.57
C VAL A 382 -0.93 -37.53 8.86
N VAL A 383 -0.13 -37.97 7.88
CA VAL A 383 -0.35 -39.26 7.18
C VAL A 383 -0.32 -40.44 8.16
N ALA A 384 0.62 -40.44 9.11
CA ALA A 384 0.73 -41.50 10.11
C ALA A 384 -0.48 -41.59 11.05
N ASN A 385 -1.21 -40.49 11.25
CA ASN A 385 -2.37 -40.41 12.14
C ASN A 385 -3.71 -40.55 11.41
N THR A 386 -3.76 -40.33 10.09
CA THR A 386 -5.01 -40.34 9.32
C THR A 386 -5.15 -41.56 8.40
N THR A 387 -4.05 -42.15 7.95
CA THR A 387 -4.09 -43.24 6.95
C THR A 387 -3.94 -44.62 7.59
N SER A 388 -5.02 -45.41 7.55
CA SER A 388 -5.03 -46.79 8.09
C SER A 388 -4.50 -47.85 7.11
N ASP A 389 -4.56 -47.61 5.80
CA ASP A 389 -4.01 -48.53 4.79
C ASP A 389 -2.50 -48.28 4.60
N PRO A 390 -1.64 -49.26 4.92
CA PRO A 390 -0.20 -49.11 4.75
C PRO A 390 0.25 -48.86 3.31
N ALA A 391 -0.46 -49.39 2.30
CA ALA A 391 -0.11 -49.16 0.89
C ALA A 391 -0.38 -47.70 0.51
N GLU A 392 -1.52 -47.16 0.94
CA GLU A 392 -1.89 -45.77 0.74
C GLU A 392 -0.93 -44.82 1.46
N ALA A 393 -0.64 -45.09 2.74
CA ALA A 393 0.30 -44.30 3.53
C ALA A 393 1.71 -44.29 2.91
N MET A 394 2.20 -45.45 2.47
CA MET A 394 3.50 -45.54 1.78
C MET A 394 3.48 -44.80 0.45
N GLY A 395 2.38 -44.85 -0.32
CA GLY A 395 2.23 -44.09 -1.55
C GLY A 395 2.28 -42.57 -1.33
N GLN A 396 1.71 -42.10 -0.21
CA GLN A 396 1.69 -40.68 0.17
C GLN A 396 3.04 -40.17 0.69
N LEU A 397 3.82 -41.03 1.33
CA LEU A 397 5.15 -40.75 1.91
C LEU A 397 6.30 -41.02 0.93
N LEU A 398 6.04 -41.06 -0.38
CA LEU A 398 7.09 -41.20 -1.39
C LEU A 398 7.27 -39.88 -2.13
N PRO A 399 8.52 -39.49 -2.46
CA PRO A 399 9.74 -40.29 -2.38
C PRO A 399 10.45 -40.26 -1.01
N GLU A 400 10.07 -39.35 -0.12
CA GLU A 400 10.74 -39.13 1.16
C GLU A 400 9.94 -39.66 2.34
N PHE A 401 10.58 -40.52 3.14
CA PHE A 401 9.96 -41.19 4.27
C PHE A 401 10.66 -40.83 5.57
N THR A 402 9.92 -40.18 6.47
CA THR A 402 10.37 -39.86 7.83
C THR A 402 9.40 -40.44 8.86
N GLY A 403 9.33 -41.77 8.94
CA GLY A 403 8.77 -42.47 10.10
C GLY A 403 7.24 -42.47 10.20
N CYS A 404 6.61 -43.55 9.73
CA CYS A 404 5.19 -43.85 9.93
C CYS A 404 5.06 -45.24 10.59
N PRO A 405 4.64 -45.34 11.87
CA PRO A 405 4.57 -46.61 12.59
C PRO A 405 3.72 -47.68 11.91
N SER A 406 2.68 -47.28 11.16
CA SER A 406 1.84 -48.21 10.41
C SER A 406 2.59 -48.95 9.30
N LEU A 407 3.75 -48.45 8.87
CA LEU A 407 4.60 -49.06 7.83
C LEU A 407 5.68 -50.00 8.40
N PHE A 408 5.97 -49.95 9.70
CA PHE A 408 7.07 -50.70 10.29
C PHE A 408 6.87 -52.22 10.17
N GLY A 409 7.91 -52.91 9.69
CA GLY A 409 7.90 -54.36 9.50
C GLY A 409 7.08 -54.86 8.31
N LYS A 410 6.52 -53.97 7.49
CA LYS A 410 5.80 -54.33 6.26
C LYS A 410 6.75 -54.28 5.05
N ALA A 411 6.43 -55.07 4.03
CA ALA A 411 7.10 -55.05 2.74
C ALA A 411 6.14 -54.50 1.69
N PHE A 412 6.68 -53.77 0.71
CA PHE A 412 5.91 -53.11 -0.33
C PHE A 412 6.50 -53.41 -1.71
N VAL A 413 5.64 -53.56 -2.71
CA VAL A 413 6.04 -53.53 -4.12
C VAL A 413 5.61 -52.20 -4.69
N ILE A 414 6.59 -51.43 -5.19
CA ILE A 414 6.39 -50.11 -5.78
C ILE A 414 6.60 -50.25 -7.30
N SER A 415 5.60 -49.86 -8.08
CA SER A 415 5.74 -49.75 -9.54
C SER A 415 5.96 -48.30 -9.92
N LEU A 416 6.93 -48.03 -10.81
CA LEU A 416 7.16 -46.70 -11.36
C LEU A 416 6.62 -46.61 -12.79
N ASP A 417 6.12 -45.46 -13.18
CA ASP A 417 5.72 -45.17 -14.55
C ASP A 417 6.94 -44.91 -15.46
N GLY A 418 6.70 -44.70 -16.76
CA GLY A 418 7.76 -44.43 -17.74
C GLY A 418 8.50 -43.10 -17.52
N MET A 419 8.05 -42.26 -16.59
CA MET A 419 8.70 -41.01 -16.17
C MET A 419 9.39 -41.12 -14.80
N GLY A 420 9.38 -42.31 -14.17
CA GLY A 420 9.99 -42.56 -12.87
C GLY A 420 9.13 -42.13 -11.67
N LYS A 421 7.84 -41.81 -11.87
CA LYS A 421 6.91 -41.50 -10.78
C LYS A 421 6.25 -42.76 -10.24
N VAL A 422 5.84 -42.76 -8.97
CA VAL A 422 5.10 -43.88 -8.36
C VAL A 422 3.77 -44.08 -9.07
N ALA A 423 3.61 -45.24 -9.71
CA ALA A 423 2.39 -45.65 -10.41
C ALA A 423 1.46 -46.49 -9.51
N SER A 424 2.04 -47.31 -8.63
CA SER A 424 1.27 -48.06 -7.62
C SER A 424 2.15 -48.52 -6.46
N VAL A 425 1.53 -48.67 -5.30
CA VAL A 425 2.13 -49.28 -4.11
C VAL A 425 1.19 -50.38 -3.62
N ILE A 426 1.71 -51.59 -3.40
CA ILE A 426 0.96 -52.71 -2.81
C ILE A 426 1.75 -53.30 -1.65
N VAL A 427 1.05 -53.72 -0.59
CA VAL A 427 1.67 -54.51 0.49
C VAL A 427 1.99 -55.91 -0.05
N ALA A 428 3.22 -56.37 0.19
CA ALA A 428 3.75 -57.66 -0.27
C ALA A 428 3.34 -58.83 0.62
#